data_AF-A0A5R8Y4H5-F1
#
_entry.id   AF-A0A5R8Y4H5-F1
#
_cell.length_a   1.000
_cell.length_b   1.000
_cell.length_c   1.000
_cell.angle_alpha   90.00
_cell.angle_beta   90.00
_cell.angle_gamma   90.00
#
_symmetry.space_group_name_H-M   'P 1'
#
loop_
_entity.id
_entity.type
_entity.pdbx_description
1 polymer ?
#
loop_
_entity_poly.entity_id
_entity_poly.type
_entity_poly.pdbx_seq_one_letter_code
_entity_poly.pdbx_strand_id
1 'polypeptide(L)'
;MINPEDTSYLIKFLISLKDIFLGFIGGFIAYLFDYSKARRSGDDFAFKWTSLLINIILGGYVGFVIGGLIPNELWWRDAVISMCGVSSYKILEVAQARFGDIVLDKISNLFKGK
;
A
#
# COMPACT_ATOMS: atom_id res chain seq x y z
N MET A 1 -27.30 -22.12 -20.56
CA MET A 1 -27.64 -21.50 -19.27
C MET A 1 -26.36 -21.39 -18.47
N ILE A 2 -25.96 -20.19 -18.06
CA ILE A 2 -24.82 -20.01 -17.16
C ILE A 2 -25.27 -20.48 -15.78
N ASN A 3 -24.45 -21.29 -15.10
CA ASN A 3 -24.78 -21.81 -13.79
C ASN A 3 -24.82 -20.63 -12.78
N PRO A 4 -25.86 -20.48 -11.95
CA PRO A 4 -25.94 -19.37 -10.98
C PRO A 4 -24.74 -19.33 -10.01
N GLU A 5 -24.11 -20.48 -9.75
CA GLU A 5 -22.89 -20.56 -8.94
C GLU A 5 -21.70 -19.85 -9.59
N ASP A 6 -21.46 -20.05 -10.89
CA ASP A 6 -20.37 -19.40 -11.65
C ASP A 6 -20.52 -17.87 -11.63
N THR A 7 -21.77 -17.40 -11.69
CA THR A 7 -22.08 -15.97 -11.63
C THR A 7 -21.75 -15.38 -10.25
N SER A 8 -21.97 -16.13 -9.18
CA SER A 8 -21.63 -15.71 -7.81
C SER A 8 -20.12 -15.56 -7.60
N TYR A 9 -19.33 -16.50 -8.11
CA TYR A 9 -17.86 -16.43 -8.03
C TYR A 9 -17.31 -15.25 -8.82
N LEU A 10 -17.85 -15.00 -10.01
CA LEU A 10 -17.45 -13.85 -10.82
C LEU A 10 -17.71 -12.52 -10.10
N ILE A 11 -18.87 -12.38 -9.46
CA ILE A 11 -19.21 -11.17 -8.68
C ILE A 11 -18.23 -10.97 -7.52
N LYS A 12 -17.95 -12.03 -6.75
CA LYS A 12 -16.98 -11.96 -5.63
C LYS A 12 -15.58 -11.57 -6.10
N PHE A 13 -15.16 -12.10 -7.25
CA PHE A 13 -13.89 -11.76 -7.87
C PHE A 13 -13.85 -10.27 -8.28
N LEU A 14 -14.91 -9.77 -8.92
CA LEU A 14 -15.00 -8.36 -9.33
C LEU A 14 -15.00 -7.40 -8.13
N ILE A 15 -15.68 -7.76 -7.04
CA ILE A 15 -15.66 -6.98 -5.79
C ILE A 15 -14.24 -6.94 -5.22
N SER A 16 -13.59 -8.10 -5.12
CA SER A 16 -12.20 -8.18 -4.62
C SER A 16 -11.24 -7.34 -5.48
N LEU A 17 -11.43 -7.40 -6.80
CA LEU A 17 -10.64 -6.62 -7.75
C LEU A 17 -10.87 -5.11 -7.55
N LYS A 18 -12.11 -4.68 -7.35
CA LYS A 18 -12.45 -3.28 -7.02
C LYS A 18 -11.71 -2.81 -5.77
N ASP A 19 -11.70 -3.61 -4.72
CA ASP A 19 -11.05 -3.26 -3.45
C ASP A 19 -9.53 -3.12 -3.59
N ILE A 20 -8.91 -4.01 -4.38
CA ILE A 20 -7.50 -3.91 -4.75
C ILE A 20 -7.23 -2.60 -5.48
N PHE A 21 -8.05 -2.24 -6.47
CA PHE A 21 -7.90 -0.99 -7.23
C PHE A 21 -8.07 0.25 -6.36
N LEU A 22 -9.04 0.26 -5.44
CA LEU A 22 -9.20 1.36 -4.48
C LEU A 22 -7.97 1.50 -3.57
N GLY A 23 -7.43 0.38 -3.09
CA GLY A 23 -6.17 0.35 -2.35
C GLY A 23 -4.98 0.86 -3.16
N PHE A 24 -4.86 0.48 -4.44
CA PHE A 24 -3.82 0.97 -5.36
C PHE A 24 -3.87 2.49 -5.53
N ILE A 25 -5.07 3.04 -5.70
CA ILE A 25 -5.28 4.48 -5.83
C ILE A 25 -4.85 5.19 -4.55
N GLY A 26 -5.21 4.65 -3.38
CA GLY A 26 -4.76 5.19 -2.09
C GLY A 26 -3.23 5.22 -1.97
N GLY A 27 -2.57 4.10 -2.28
CA GLY A 27 -1.10 4.00 -2.23
C GLY A 27 -0.39 4.93 -3.23
N PHE A 28 -0.98 5.10 -4.43
CA PHE A 28 -0.50 6.04 -5.44
C PHE A 28 -0.59 7.49 -4.96
N ILE A 29 -1.74 7.90 -4.40
CA ILE A 29 -1.97 9.25 -3.87
C ILE A 29 -1.01 9.54 -2.71
N ALA A 30 -0.81 8.59 -1.79
CA ALA A 30 0.12 8.75 -0.67
C ALA A 30 1.55 9.06 -1.15
N TYR A 31 2.04 8.28 -2.11
CA TYR A 31 3.37 8.48 -2.67
C TYR A 31 3.51 9.85 -3.36
N LEU A 32 2.52 10.25 -4.17
CA LEU A 32 2.54 11.55 -4.83
C LEU A 32 2.48 12.72 -3.85
N PHE A 33 1.70 12.59 -2.79
CA PHE A 33 1.59 13.60 -1.74
C PHE A 33 2.94 13.81 -1.05
N ASP A 34 3.61 12.73 -0.65
CA ASP A 34 4.92 12.83 -0.01
C ASP A 34 6.01 13.31 -0.96
N TYR A 35 6.00 12.85 -2.22
CA TYR A 35 6.88 13.39 -3.25
C TYR A 35 6.69 14.90 -3.45
N SER A 36 5.44 15.37 -3.50
CA SER A 36 5.13 16.80 -3.63
C SER A 36 5.59 17.59 -2.40
N LYS A 37 5.38 17.05 -1.20
CA LYS A 37 5.79 17.66 0.07
C LYS A 37 7.31 17.77 0.18
N ALA A 38 8.04 16.71 -0.13
CA ALA A 38 9.50 16.71 -0.09
C ALA A 38 10.09 17.69 -1.12
N ARG A 39 9.54 17.71 -2.35
CA ARG A 39 9.93 18.68 -3.38
C ARG A 39 9.70 20.13 -2.96
N ARG A 40 8.65 20.43 -2.19
CA ARG A 40 8.41 21.79 -1.63
C ARG A 40 9.34 22.15 -0.49
N SER A 41 9.84 21.16 0.25
CA SER A 41 10.69 21.35 1.42
C SER A 41 12.16 21.55 1.06
N GLY A 42 12.52 21.41 -0.23
CA GLY A 42 13.90 21.53 -0.70
C GLY A 42 14.75 20.28 -0.46
N ASP A 43 14.12 19.17 -0.05
CA ASP A 43 14.79 17.88 0.08
C ASP A 43 15.07 17.31 -1.32
N ASP A 44 16.24 16.70 -1.50
CA ASP A 44 16.64 15.93 -2.70
C ASP A 44 15.87 14.59 -2.80
N PHE A 45 14.55 14.64 -2.65
CA PHE A 45 13.71 13.46 -2.77
C PHE A 45 13.51 13.14 -4.25
N ALA A 46 14.46 12.40 -4.82
CA ALA A 46 14.38 11.90 -6.18
C ALA A 46 13.18 10.96 -6.33
N PHE A 47 12.40 11.15 -7.39
CA PHE A 47 11.30 10.25 -7.71
C PHE A 47 11.84 8.84 -8.00
N LYS A 48 11.42 7.84 -7.22
CA LYS A 48 11.81 6.44 -7.39
C LYS A 48 10.60 5.59 -7.82
N TRP A 49 10.63 5.13 -9.07
CA TRP A 49 9.61 4.21 -9.61
C TRP A 49 9.44 2.95 -8.78
N THR A 50 10.53 2.43 -8.21
CA THR A 50 10.51 1.27 -7.33
C THR A 50 9.71 1.54 -6.05
N SER A 51 9.94 2.68 -5.39
CA SER A 51 9.19 3.08 -4.20
C SER A 51 7.70 3.31 -4.49
N LEU A 52 7.38 3.87 -5.65
CA LEU A 52 5.99 4.02 -6.08
C LEU A 52 5.32 2.65 -6.25
N LEU A 53 5.97 1.73 -6.97
CA LEU A 53 5.41 0.42 -7.28
C LEU A 53 5.19 -0.41 -6.00
N ILE A 54 6.13 -0.40 -5.05
CA ILE A 54 5.96 -1.09 -3.77
C ILE A 54 4.78 -0.47 -3.00
N ASN A 55 4.64 0.86 -2.99
CA ASN A 55 3.51 1.52 -2.33
C ASN A 55 2.16 1.17 -2.92
N ILE A 56 2.06 1.12 -4.26
CA ILE A 56 0.84 0.70 -4.94
C ILE A 56 0.51 -0.74 -4.52
N ILE A 57 1.47 -1.67 -4.63
CA ILE A 57 1.25 -3.09 -4.28
C ILE A 57 0.79 -3.25 -2.82
N LEU A 58 1.47 -2.58 -1.88
CA LEU A 58 1.10 -2.60 -0.47
C LEU A 58 -0.29 -2.00 -0.23
N GLY A 59 -0.60 -0.88 -0.87
CA GLY A 59 -1.91 -0.23 -0.79
C GLY A 59 -3.02 -1.15 -1.26
N GLY A 60 -2.84 -1.85 -2.38
CA GLY A 60 -3.83 -2.81 -2.89
C GLY A 60 -3.96 -4.06 -2.03
N TYR A 61 -2.86 -4.56 -1.48
CA TYR A 61 -2.91 -5.69 -0.54
C TYR A 61 -3.70 -5.32 0.72
N VAL A 62 -3.40 -4.16 1.32
CA VAL A 62 -4.15 -3.65 2.48
C VAL A 62 -5.61 -3.40 2.11
N GLY A 63 -5.87 -2.80 0.95
CA GLY A 63 -7.22 -2.56 0.45
C GLY A 63 -8.03 -3.85 0.28
N PHE A 64 -7.42 -4.91 -0.25
CA PHE A 64 -8.02 -6.24 -0.35
C PHE A 64 -8.35 -6.85 1.02
N VAL A 65 -7.38 -6.85 1.94
CA VAL A 65 -7.57 -7.43 3.28
C VAL A 65 -8.68 -6.69 4.03
N ILE A 66 -8.64 -5.36 4.06
CA ILE A 66 -9.65 -4.55 4.75
C ILE A 66 -11.00 -4.63 4.02
N GLY A 67 -11.02 -4.63 2.69
CA GLY A 67 -12.24 -4.77 1.89
C GLY A 67 -12.95 -6.09 2.11
N GLY A 68 -12.20 -7.18 2.35
CA GLY A 68 -12.75 -8.48 2.73
C GLY A 68 -13.36 -8.53 4.12
N LEU A 69 -13.02 -7.58 5.01
CA LEU A 69 -13.57 -7.50 6.38
C LEU A 69 -14.82 -6.62 6.47
N ILE A 70 -15.07 -5.76 5.48
CA ILE A 70 -16.16 -4.78 5.51
C ILE A 70 -17.31 -5.23 4.59
N PRO A 71 -18.55 -5.33 5.10
CA PRO A 71 -19.73 -5.66 4.30
C PRO A 71 -19.96 -4.71 3.11
N ASN A 72 -20.28 -5.26 1.94
CA ASN A 72 -20.34 -4.53 0.66
C ASN A 72 -21.46 -3.48 0.58
N GLU A 73 -22.45 -3.57 1.46
CA GLU A 73 -23.65 -2.74 1.45
C GLU A 73 -23.43 -1.34 2.04
N LEU A 74 -22.26 -1.13 2.67
CA LEU A 74 -21.94 0.10 3.38
C LEU A 74 -21.46 1.18 2.40
N TRP A 75 -22.21 2.28 2.31
CA TRP A 75 -21.91 3.39 1.39
C TRP A 75 -20.52 4.04 1.60
N TRP A 76 -19.99 3.99 2.82
CA TRP A 76 -18.69 4.57 3.18
C TRP A 76 -17.52 3.60 2.99
N ARG A 77 -17.78 2.33 2.67
CA ARG A 77 -16.77 1.27 2.58
C ARG A 77 -15.63 1.62 1.64
N ASP A 78 -15.96 2.08 0.44
CA ASP A 78 -14.98 2.36 -0.61
C ASP A 78 -14.04 3.52 -0.24
N ALA A 79 -14.55 4.50 0.52
CA ALA A 79 -13.74 5.57 1.08
C ALA A 79 -12.76 5.04 2.14
N VAL A 80 -13.21 4.16 3.03
CA VAL A 80 -12.35 3.53 4.05
C VAL A 80 -11.26 2.69 3.39
N ILE A 81 -11.60 1.85 2.41
CA ILE A 81 -10.62 1.03 1.67
C ILE A 81 -9.56 1.93 1.01
N SER A 82 -9.98 3.02 0.38
CA SER A 82 -9.06 3.98 -0.24
C SER A 82 -8.14 4.65 0.80
N MET A 83 -8.67 5.05 1.97
CA MET A 83 -7.87 5.63 3.06
C MET A 83 -6.89 4.61 3.68
N CYS A 84 -7.27 3.34 3.76
CA CYS A 84 -6.38 2.26 4.19
C CYS A 84 -5.18 2.11 3.23
N GLY A 85 -5.41 2.24 1.92
CA GLY A 85 -4.34 2.30 0.93
C GLY A 85 -3.42 3.52 1.09
N VAL A 86 -3.96 4.67 1.51
CA VAL A 86 -3.13 5.86 1.81
C VAL A 86 -2.26 5.63 3.05
N SER A 87 -2.82 5.01 4.08
CA SER A 87 -2.14 4.81 5.36
C SER A 87 -1.13 3.66 5.34
N SER A 88 -1.19 2.73 4.38
CA SER A 88 -0.20 1.67 4.22
C SER A 88 1.21 2.19 3.91
N TYR A 89 1.34 3.42 3.41
CA TYR A 89 2.63 4.06 3.17
C TYR A 89 3.49 4.14 4.46
N LYS A 90 2.87 4.40 5.62
CA LYS A 90 3.58 4.44 6.90
C LYS A 90 4.15 3.09 7.32
N ILE A 91 3.57 1.99 6.85
CA ILE A 91 4.13 0.65 7.06
C ILE A 91 5.47 0.52 6.34
N LEU A 92 5.59 1.10 5.15
CA LEU A 92 6.82 1.12 4.34
C LEU A 92 7.92 1.96 5.00
N GLU A 93 7.60 3.15 5.50
CA GLU A 93 8.56 3.97 6.26
C GLU A 93 9.10 3.21 7.47
N VAL A 94 8.22 2.59 8.27
CA VAL A 94 8.62 1.82 9.45
C VAL A 94 9.46 0.60 9.05
N ALA A 95 9.08 -0.11 7.99
CA ALA A 95 9.82 -1.26 7.49
C ALA A 95 11.21 -0.85 6.98
N GLN A 96 11.32 0.26 6.25
CA GLN A 96 12.59 0.80 5.75
C GLN A 96 13.48 1.31 6.88
N ALA A 97 12.93 2.02 7.86
CA ALA A 97 13.67 2.47 9.04
C ALA A 97 14.28 1.29 9.79
N ARG A 98 13.47 0.25 10.07
CA ARG A 98 13.96 -0.97 10.72
C ARG A 98 14.96 -1.75 9.89
N PHE A 99 14.78 -1.83 8.57
CA PHE A 99 15.78 -2.46 7.69
C PHE A 99 17.09 -1.68 7.68
N GLY A 100 17.02 -0.35 7.67
CA GLY A 100 18.18 0.54 7.78
C GLY A 100 18.93 0.31 9.08
N ASP A 101 18.22 0.25 10.21
CA ASP A 101 18.80 -0.03 11.52
C ASP A 101 19.48 -1.41 11.55
N ILE A 102 18.82 -2.46 11.04
CA ILE A 102 19.38 -3.82 10.98
C ILE A 102 20.65 -3.89 10.12
N VAL A 103 20.67 -3.18 8.99
CA VAL A 103 21.83 -3.16 8.09
C VAL A 103 22.97 -2.36 8.71
N LEU A 104 22.68 -1.20 9.29
CA LEU A 104 23.66 -0.35 9.98
C LEU A 104 24.24 -1.06 11.21
N ASP A 105 23.41 -1.76 11.98
CA ASP A 105 23.86 -2.57 13.12
C ASP A 105 24.77 -3.72 12.67
N LYS A 106 24.43 -4.41 11.58
CA LYS A 106 25.31 -5.45 11.01
C LYS A 106 26.65 -4.89 10.57
N ILE A 107 26.67 -3.73 9.91
CA ILE A 107 27.91 -3.08 9.46
C ILE A 107 28.73 -2.61 10.67
N SER A 108 28.11 -1.95 11.64
CA SER A 108 28.75 -1.49 12.89
C SER A 108 29.41 -2.64 13.66
N ASN A 109 28.72 -3.78 13.78
CA ASN A 109 29.27 -4.97 14.43
C ASN A 109 30.42 -5.61 13.64
N LEU A 110 30.40 -5.54 12.30
CA LEU A 110 31.51 -5.97 11.44
C LEU A 110 32.77 -5.10 11.61
N PHE A 111 32.61 -3.80 11.86
CA PHE A 111 33.73 -2.88 12.09
C PHE A 111 34.24 -2.84 13.53
N LYS A 112 33.42 -3.19 14.53
CA LYS A 112 33.83 -3.31 15.94
C LYS A 112 34.48 -4.65 16.28
N GLY A 113 34.43 -5.63 15.37
CA GLY A 113 35.06 -6.95 15.52
C GLY A 113 36.50 -7.05 15.00
N LYS A 114 37.16 -5.93 14.73
CA LYS A 114 38.60 -5.82 14.45
C LYS A 114 39.25 -4.88 15.46
#